data_AF-A0AAV7HYJ6-F1
#
_entry.id   AF-A0AAV7HYJ6-F1
#
_cell.length_a   1.000
_cell.length_b   1.000
_cell.length_c   1.000
_cell.angle_alpha   90.00
_cell.angle_beta   90.00
_cell.angle_gamma   90.00
#
_symmetry.space_group_name_H-M   'P 1'
#
loop_
_entity.id
_entity.type
_entity.pdbx_description
1 polymer ?
#
loop_
_entity_poly.entity_id
_entity_poly.type
_entity_poly.pdbx_seq_one_letter_code
_entity_poly.pdbx_strand_id
1 'polypeptide(L)'
;MKLVPAIYLGSTAIDRRFSSPMLPWITKEIKRRSNHERVNLHVASGYISAYTNDKEQPLFRHSLTGTSKPQPLSANSQDSKGSNFLYLIKGDDGLYYYHLFKVENAETISV
;
A
#
# COMPACT_ATOMS: atom_id res chain seq x y z
N MET A 1 2.06 -19.94 6.57
CA MET A 1 1.42 -18.75 5.96
C MET A 1 2.14 -17.52 6.52
N LYS A 2 2.72 -16.65 5.67
CA LYS A 2 3.46 -15.46 6.13
C LYS A 2 2.55 -14.25 6.00
N LEU A 3 2.04 -13.76 7.13
CA LEU A 3 1.37 -12.47 7.21
C LEU A 3 2.43 -11.39 7.44
N VAL A 4 2.30 -10.27 6.73
CA VAL A 4 3.21 -9.13 6.88
C VAL A 4 2.46 -8.01 7.60
N PRO A 5 2.83 -7.68 8.86
CA PRO A 5 2.22 -6.57 9.58
C PRO A 5 2.58 -5.25 8.91
N ALA A 6 1.58 -4.41 8.69
CA ALA A 6 1.75 -3.09 8.12
C ALA A 6 0.68 -2.12 8.65
N ILE A 7 0.93 -0.84 8.49
CA ILE A 7 -0.09 0.20 8.63
C ILE A 7 -0.52 0.59 7.21
N TYR A 8 -1.80 0.38 6.90
CA TYR A 8 -2.42 0.93 5.71
C TYR A 8 -2.67 2.43 5.92
N LEU A 9 -2.04 3.27 5.09
CA LEU A 9 -2.14 4.72 5.17
C LEU A 9 -3.27 5.27 4.30
N GLY A 10 -3.88 4.43 3.46
CA GLY A 10 -5.00 4.77 2.59
C GLY A 10 -4.67 4.69 1.10
N SER A 11 -5.59 5.20 0.30
CA SER A 11 -5.47 5.23 -1.15
C SER A 11 -6.02 6.52 -1.76
N THR A 12 -5.59 6.78 -3.00
CA THR A 12 -6.18 7.83 -3.83
C THR A 12 -6.24 7.38 -5.28
N ALA A 13 -7.31 7.80 -5.96
CA ALA A 13 -7.42 7.67 -7.41
C ALA A 13 -6.40 8.61 -8.09
N ILE A 14 -5.89 8.16 -9.23
CA ILE A 14 -5.01 8.94 -10.11
C ILE A 14 -5.41 8.73 -11.58
N ASP A 15 -5.13 9.74 -12.40
CA ASP A 15 -5.07 9.57 -13.86
C ASP A 15 -3.78 8.81 -14.22
N ARG A 16 -3.85 7.87 -15.17
CA ARG A 16 -2.68 7.09 -15.63
C ARG A 16 -1.55 7.96 -16.17
N ARG A 17 -1.86 9.17 -16.66
CA ARG A 17 -0.89 10.15 -17.16
C ARG A 17 -0.09 10.79 -16.03
N PHE A 18 -0.54 10.65 -14.79
CA PHE A 18 0.16 11.15 -13.61
C PHE A 18 1.28 10.19 -13.19
N SER A 19 2.49 10.58 -13.60
CA SER A 19 3.74 9.83 -13.49
C SER A 19 4.47 9.97 -12.15
N SER A 20 5.55 9.19 -11.99
CA SER A 20 6.48 9.18 -10.85
C SER A 20 6.85 10.54 -10.22
N PRO A 21 7.00 11.66 -10.97
CA PRO A 21 7.27 12.97 -10.36
C PRO A 21 6.21 13.46 -9.36
N MET A 22 4.98 12.95 -9.44
CA MET A 22 3.91 13.35 -8.52
C MET A 22 3.79 12.46 -7.28
N LEU A 23 4.60 11.41 -7.15
CA LEU A 23 4.59 10.54 -5.98
C LEU A 23 4.73 11.31 -4.64
N PRO A 24 5.56 12.36 -4.51
CA PRO A 24 5.61 13.14 -3.28
C PRO A 24 4.27 13.81 -2.94
N TRP A 25 3.55 14.33 -3.94
CA TRP A 25 2.24 14.95 -3.73
C TRP A 25 1.16 13.91 -3.41
N ILE A 26 1.14 12.81 -4.15
CA ILE A 26 0.20 11.69 -3.97
C ILE A 26 0.34 11.12 -2.55
N THR A 27 1.57 10.85 -2.12
CA THR A 27 1.83 10.28 -0.80
C THR A 27 1.46 11.25 0.32
N LYS A 28 1.71 12.55 0.14
CA LYS A 28 1.27 13.59 1.07
C LYS A 28 -0.25 13.67 1.17
N GLU A 29 -0.96 13.59 0.05
CA GLU A 29 -2.43 13.64 0.02
C GLU A 29 -3.05 12.42 0.71
N ILE A 30 -2.50 11.22 0.49
CA ILE A 30 -2.95 10.02 1.21
C ILE A 30 -2.72 10.18 2.71
N LYS A 31 -1.51 10.57 3.15
CA LYS A 31 -1.16 10.75 4.56
C LYS A 31 -1.97 11.86 5.26
N ARG A 32 -2.45 12.87 4.53
CA ARG A 32 -3.26 13.98 5.07
C ARG A 32 -4.62 13.53 5.62
N ARG A 33 -5.16 12.41 5.13
CA ARG A 33 -6.51 11.94 5.49
C ARG A 33 -6.58 11.28 6.88
N SER A 34 -5.43 11.02 7.52
CA SER A 34 -5.27 10.53 8.91
C SER A 34 -6.03 9.24 9.30
N ASN A 35 -6.66 8.55 8.35
CA ASN A 35 -7.39 7.31 8.57
C ASN A 35 -6.45 6.11 8.35
N HIS A 36 -5.54 5.89 9.30
CA HIS A 36 -4.58 4.80 9.22
C HIS A 36 -5.10 3.55 9.93
N GLU A 37 -4.96 2.38 9.29
CA GLU A 37 -5.42 1.11 9.85
C GLU A 37 -4.26 0.12 9.97
N ARG A 38 -4.17 -0.59 11.11
CA ARG A 38 -3.24 -1.72 11.22
C ARG A 38 -3.81 -2.91 10.49
N VAL A 39 -3.03 -3.47 9.56
CA VAL A 39 -3.43 -4.58 8.72
C VAL A 39 -2.35 -5.65 8.67
N ASN A 40 -2.78 -6.90 8.48
CA ASN A 40 -1.94 -8.01 8.12
C ASN A 40 -2.09 -8.25 6.62
N LEU A 41 -1.01 -8.04 5.86
CA LEU A 41 -0.97 -8.31 4.43
C LEU A 41 -0.68 -9.78 4.19
N HIS A 42 -1.49 -10.38 3.34
CA HIS A 42 -1.35 -11.74 2.88
C HIS A 42 -1.25 -11.76 1.35
N VAL A 43 -0.21 -12.40 0.83
CA VAL A 43 -0.01 -12.58 -0.61
C VAL A 43 -0.10 -14.07 -0.92
N ALA A 44 -1.16 -14.47 -1.61
CA ALA A 44 -1.40 -15.87 -1.98
C ALA A 44 -2.34 -15.96 -3.19
N SER A 45 -2.19 -17.03 -3.97
CA SER A 45 -3.10 -17.40 -5.06
C SER A 45 -3.32 -16.28 -6.08
N GLY A 46 -2.32 -15.44 -6.34
CA GLY A 46 -2.41 -14.32 -7.28
C GLY A 46 -3.11 -13.07 -6.73
N TYR A 47 -3.30 -12.95 -5.41
CA TYR A 47 -3.92 -11.80 -4.78
C TYR A 47 -3.07 -11.26 -3.62
N ILE A 48 -3.17 -9.95 -3.39
CA ILE A 48 -2.85 -9.33 -2.10
C ILE A 48 -4.14 -9.05 -1.35
N SER A 49 -4.22 -9.48 -0.10
CA SER A 49 -5.35 -9.25 0.79
C SER A 49 -4.87 -8.58 2.06
N ALA A 50 -5.61 -7.59 2.55
CA ALA A 50 -5.34 -6.96 3.84
C ALA A 50 -6.41 -7.34 4.84
N TYR A 51 -6.00 -7.79 6.02
CA TYR A 51 -6.91 -8.17 7.10
C TYR A 51 -6.68 -7.25 8.29
N THR A 52 -7.75 -6.66 8.83
CA THR A 52 -7.72 -6.08 10.17
C THR A 52 -7.81 -7.22 11.19
N ASN A 53 -7.21 -7.08 12.38
CA ASN A 53 -7.17 -8.16 13.39
C ASN A 53 -8.56 -8.72 13.76
N ASP A 54 -9.61 -7.91 13.65
CA ASP A 54 -10.94 -8.23 14.16
C ASP A 54 -11.89 -8.81 13.09
N LYS A 55 -11.42 -9.06 11.86
CA LYS A 55 -12.29 -9.46 10.73
C LYS A 55 -11.83 -10.75 10.07
N GLU A 56 -12.77 -11.68 9.90
CA GLU A 56 -12.57 -12.88 9.07
C GLU A 56 -12.48 -12.54 7.57
N GLN A 57 -13.15 -11.47 7.14
CA GLN A 57 -13.08 -11.00 5.76
C GLN A 57 -11.99 -9.93 5.59
N PRO A 58 -11.27 -9.94 4.45
CA PRO A 58 -10.26 -8.93 4.20
C PRO A 58 -10.91 -7.55 4.02
N LEU A 59 -10.24 -6.51 4.51
CA LEU A 59 -10.56 -5.11 4.24
C LEU A 59 -10.62 -4.84 2.73
N PHE A 60 -9.66 -5.40 2.00
CA PHE A 60 -9.66 -5.41 0.54
C PHE A 60 -8.89 -6.62 0.03
N ARG A 61 -9.16 -6.97 -1.23
CA ARG A 61 -8.46 -8.02 -1.98
C ARG A 61 -8.20 -7.52 -3.40
N HIS A 62 -6.93 -7.41 -3.78
CA HIS A 62 -6.52 -6.95 -5.10
C HIS A 62 -5.83 -8.07 -5.88
N SER A 63 -6.17 -8.21 -7.16
CA SER A 63 -5.47 -9.12 -8.06
C SER A 63 -4.05 -8.62 -8.31
N LEU A 64 -3.07 -9.52 -8.29
CA LEU A 64 -1.71 -9.19 -8.70
C LEU A 64 -1.60 -9.02 -10.22
N THR A 65 -2.58 -9.50 -10.99
CA THR A 65 -2.66 -9.27 -12.43
C THR A 65 -2.91 -7.78 -12.70
N GLY A 66 -1.96 -7.12 -13.36
CA GLY A 66 -2.06 -5.70 -13.67
C GLY A 66 -1.73 -4.75 -12.50
N THR A 67 -1.36 -5.30 -11.33
CA THR A 67 -0.84 -4.51 -10.21
C THR A 67 0.65 -4.20 -10.45
N SER A 68 1.06 -2.97 -10.17
CA SER A 68 2.48 -2.62 -10.24
C SER A 68 3.27 -3.37 -9.18
N LYS A 69 4.56 -3.61 -9.44
CA LYS A 69 5.46 -4.06 -8.37
C LYS A 69 5.41 -3.05 -7.21
N PRO A 70 5.45 -3.50 -5.94
CA PRO A 70 5.59 -2.61 -4.80
C PRO A 70 6.84 -1.73 -4.96
N GLN A 71 6.65 -0.42 -4.82
CA GLN A 71 7.71 0.57 -4.90
C GLN A 71 8.03 1.06 -3.49
N PRO A 72 9.24 0.80 -2.97
CA PRO A 72 9.67 1.41 -1.71
C PRO A 72 9.82 2.91 -1.92
N LEU A 73 9.36 3.70 -0.94
CA LEU A 73 9.60 5.12 -0.88
C LEU A 73 10.82 5.36 0.00
N SER A 74 11.75 6.20 -0.48
CA SER A 74 12.86 6.66 0.34
C SER A 74 12.31 7.29 1.63
N ALA A 75 12.89 6.92 2.77
CA ALA A 75 12.59 7.57 4.03
C ALA A 75 13.02 9.04 3.91
N ASN A 76 12.05 9.96 3.92
CA ASN A 76 12.39 11.35 4.18
C ASN A 76 12.99 11.44 5.60
N SER A 77 13.90 12.37 5.84
CA SER A 77 14.57 12.57 7.14
C SER A 77 13.64 12.78 8.34
N GLN A 78 12.32 12.92 8.13
CA GLN A 78 11.28 12.99 9.16
C GLN A 78 10.56 11.63 9.45
N ASP A 79 10.68 10.62 8.59
CA ASP A 79 10.08 9.29 8.80
C ASP A 79 11.06 8.39 9.58
N SER A 80 11.25 8.68 10.86
CA SER A 80 12.32 8.09 11.70
C SER A 80 12.12 6.63 12.13
N LYS A 81 10.99 5.98 11.79
CA LYS A 81 10.73 4.56 12.11
C LYS A 81 9.77 3.93 11.09
N GLY A 82 10.30 3.21 10.10
CA GLY A 82 9.54 2.36 9.17
C GLY A 82 9.75 2.71 7.70
N SER A 83 9.69 1.69 6.82
CA SER A 83 9.76 1.87 5.37
C SER A 83 8.36 1.98 4.78
N ASN A 84 8.10 3.06 4.04
CA ASN A 84 6.84 3.18 3.31
C ASN A 84 6.99 2.49 1.95
N PHE A 85 5.92 1.86 1.48
CA PHE A 85 5.85 1.38 0.11
C PHE A 85 4.45 1.60 -0.45
N LEU A 86 4.36 1.64 -1.77
CA LEU A 86 3.10 1.77 -2.48
C LEU A 86 3.04 0.84 -3.68
N TYR A 87 1.84 0.47 -4.09
CA TYR A 87 1.60 -0.17 -5.37
C TYR A 87 0.39 0.46 -6.04
N LEU A 88 0.37 0.37 -7.37
CA LEU A 88 -0.70 0.85 -8.23
C LEU A 88 -1.57 -0.32 -8.66
N ILE A 89 -2.88 -0.17 -8.56
CA ILE A 89 -3.85 -1.09 -9.16
C ILE A 89 -4.74 -0.35 -10.15
N LYS A 90 -5.33 -1.09 -11.09
CA LYS A 90 -6.47 -0.60 -11.87
C LYS A 90 -7.76 -1.06 -11.18
N GLY A 91 -8.62 -0.12 -10.82
CA GLY A 91 -9.94 -0.40 -10.27
C GLY A 91 -10.93 -0.82 -11.35
N ASP A 92 -12.04 -1.41 -10.91
CA ASP A 92 -13.14 -1.85 -11.79
C ASP A 92 -13.89 -0.66 -12.42
N ASP A 93 -13.76 0.52 -11.82
CA ASP A 93 -14.25 1.81 -12.33
C ASP A 93 -13.37 2.39 -13.46
N GLY A 94 -12.31 1.70 -13.85
CA GLY A 94 -11.37 2.12 -14.87
C GLY A 94 -10.33 3.15 -14.41
N LEU A 95 -10.39 3.58 -13.15
CA LEU A 95 -9.40 4.47 -12.54
C LEU A 95 -8.20 3.68 -12.02
N TYR A 96 -7.11 4.38 -11.73
CA TYR A 96 -5.92 3.80 -11.12
C TYR A 96 -5.80 4.27 -9.68
N TYR A 97 -5.38 3.37 -8.79
CA TYR A 97 -5.31 3.64 -7.37
C TYR A 97 -3.94 3.33 -6.81
N TYR A 98 -3.31 4.34 -6.21
CA TYR A 98 -2.17 4.08 -5.35
C TYR A 98 -2.66 3.70 -3.96
N HIS A 99 -2.18 2.57 -3.46
CA HIS A 99 -2.37 2.15 -2.07
C HIS A 99 -1.04 2.29 -1.33
N LEU A 100 -1.04 3.02 -0.23
CA LEU A 100 0.16 3.35 0.54
C LEU A 100 0.18 2.59 1.87
N PHE A 101 1.34 2.04 2.20
CA PHE A 101 1.57 1.28 3.42
C PHE A 101 2.85 1.72 4.10
N LYS A 102 2.90 1.51 5.41
CA LYS A 102 4.09 1.63 6.23
C LYS A 102 4.38 0.29 6.90
N VAL A 103 5.56 -0.27 6.69
CA VAL A 103 6.01 -1.47 7.40
C VAL A 103 6.64 -1.05 8.71
N GLU A 104 6.15 -1.60 9.82
CA GLU A 104 6.66 -1.27 11.16
C GLU A 104 8.06 -1.87 11.43
N ASN A 105 8.48 -2.91 10.69
CA ASN A 105 9.81 -3.56 10.80
C ASN A 105 10.45 -3.82 9.42
N ALA A 106 11.55 -3.11 9.12
CA ALA A 106 12.26 -3.17 7.83
C ALA A 106 13.00 -4.50 7.56
N GLU A 107 13.07 -5.42 8.53
CA GLU A 107 13.80 -6.70 8.39
C GLU A 107 13.06 -7.76 7.55
N THR A 108 11.82 -7.49 7.11
CA THR A 108 10.97 -8.53 6.48
C THR A 108 11.06 -8.57 4.95
N ILE A 109 11.77 -7.64 4.30
CA ILE A 109 11.87 -7.54 2.84
C ILE A 109 13.27 -7.93 2.35
N SER A 110 13.64 -9.19 2.57
CA SER A 110 14.77 -9.85 1.92
C SER A 110 14.36 -11.29 1.59
N VAL A 111 13.76 -11.49 0.41
CA VAL A 111 13.70 -12.79 -0.29
C VAL A 111 13.84 -12.51 -1.77
#